data_AF-A0A967BH03-F1
#
_entry.id   AF-A0A967BH03-F1
#
_cell.length_a   1.000
_cell.length_b   1.000
_cell.length_c   1.000
_cell.angle_alpha   90.00
_cell.angle_beta   90.00
_cell.angle_gamma   90.00
#
_symmetry.space_group_name_H-M   'P 1'
#
loop_
_entity.id
_entity.type
_entity.pdbx_description
1 polymer ?
#
loop_
_entity_poly.entity_id
_entity_poly.type
_entity_poly.pdbx_seq_one_letter_code
_entity_poly.pdbx_strand_id
1 'polypeptide(L)'
;MGNVDRRWIFIIIAIVVMYPLFKPLGLPIRPTESSQEVFNAIDALPEGSKVLLSFEYGPSTKPEIHPMAIAVLRHLFENGHQVYATCLWPDGQFMAREALEQVADEEYGLTYGEDYVLLGFRPGNEAVIKGIVSDIRKMYTIDSRHIPIGDIPMMEGIK
;
A
#
# COMPACT_ATOMS: atom_id res chain seq x y z
N MET A 1 46.04 8.21 22.75
CA MET A 1 44.73 8.59 22.17
C MET A 1 43.80 7.39 22.30
N GLY A 2 42.74 7.46 23.12
CA GLY A 2 41.78 6.37 23.25
C GLY A 2 41.38 6.05 24.69
N ASN A 3 40.51 6.87 25.28
CA ASN A 3 39.68 6.45 26.42
C ASN A 3 38.49 7.42 26.58
N VAL A 4 37.67 7.56 25.54
CA VAL A 4 36.36 8.20 25.72
C VAL A 4 35.45 7.13 26.35
N ASP A 5 34.99 7.39 27.58
CA ASP A 5 34.05 6.49 28.25
C ASP A 5 32.77 6.41 27.41
N ARG A 6 32.44 5.19 26.98
CA ARG A 6 31.23 4.85 26.21
C ARG A 6 29.96 5.47 26.76
N ARG A 7 29.88 5.71 28.08
CA ARG A 7 28.75 6.38 28.74
C ARG A 7 28.49 7.78 28.18
N TRP A 8 29.54 8.58 27.98
CA TRP A 8 29.42 9.93 27.43
C TRP A 8 28.99 9.90 25.96
N ILE A 9 29.46 8.92 25.19
CA ILE A 9 29.01 8.69 23.81
C ILE A 9 27.51 8.41 23.79
N PHE A 10 27.01 7.49 24.63
CA PHE A 10 25.58 7.18 24.70
C PHE A 10 24.74 8.36 25.20
N ILE A 11 25.21 9.14 26.17
CA ILE A 11 24.51 10.34 26.66
C ILE A 11 24.41 11.39 25.55
N ILE A 12 25.50 11.65 24.82
CA ILE A 12 25.48 12.62 23.73
C ILE A 12 24.56 12.15 22.61
N ILE A 13 24.64 10.88 22.20
CA ILE A 13 23.72 10.30 21.20
C ILE A 13 22.28 10.41 21.69
N ALA A 14 22.00 10.11 22.96
CA ALA A 14 20.65 10.21 23.51
C ALA A 14 20.11 11.65 23.43
N ILE A 15 20.90 12.66 23.79
CA ILE A 15 20.50 14.07 23.68
C ILE A 15 20.28 14.46 22.21
N VAL A 16 21.17 14.04 21.31
CA VAL A 16 21.08 14.35 19.87
C VAL A 16 19.86 13.70 19.22
N VAL A 17 19.46 12.50 19.63
CA VAL A 17 18.25 11.82 19.13
C VAL A 17 16.98 12.35 19.80
N MET A 18 17.06 12.76 21.07
CA MET A 18 15.94 13.30 21.83
C MET A 18 15.54 14.71 21.37
N TYR A 19 16.48 15.53 20.93
CA TYR A 19 16.18 16.89 20.49
C TYR A 19 15.24 16.95 19.25
N PRO A 20 15.48 16.21 18.14
CA PRO A 20 14.56 16.14 17.00
C PRO A 20 13.15 15.64 17.34
N LEU A 21 13.00 14.80 18.37
CA LEU A 21 11.70 14.31 18.83
C LEU A 21 10.84 15.43 19.43
N PHE A 22 11.45 16.39 20.14
CA PHE A 22 10.74 17.56 20.68
C PHE A 22 10.61 18.71 19.68
N LYS A 23 11.58 18.85 18.78
CA LYS A 23 11.59 19.91 17.77
C LYS A 23 11.99 19.33 16.41
N PRO A 24 11.02 18.89 15.60
CA PRO A 24 11.28 18.36 14.26
C PRO A 24 12.11 19.36 13.47
N LEU A 25 13.21 18.89 12.87
CA LEU A 25 14.16 19.76 12.17
C LEU A 25 13.61 20.39 10.89
N GLY A 26 12.42 19.95 10.43
CA GLY A 26 11.75 20.51 9.26
C GLY A 26 12.59 20.42 7.98
N LEU A 27 13.44 19.39 7.89
CA LEU A 27 14.31 19.22 6.72
C LEU A 27 13.44 19.07 5.45
N PRO A 28 13.75 19.79 4.37
CA PRO A 28 12.98 19.71 3.14
C PRO A 28 13.12 18.31 2.55
N ILE A 29 12.00 17.59 2.47
CA ILE A 29 11.93 16.29 1.79
C ILE A 29 11.77 16.60 0.30
N ARG A 30 12.82 16.36 -0.47
CA ARG A 30 12.75 16.46 -1.93
C ARG A 30 12.35 15.10 -2.50
N PRO A 31 11.37 15.03 -3.41
CA PRO A 31 11.05 13.79 -4.08
C PRO A 31 12.27 13.30 -4.85
N THR A 32 12.52 12.00 -4.80
CA THR A 32 13.48 11.36 -5.69
C THR A 32 12.87 11.26 -7.10
N GLU A 33 13.72 11.05 -8.10
CA GLU A 33 13.27 10.85 -9.49
C GLU A 33 12.24 9.73 -9.58
N SER A 34 12.52 8.57 -8.96
CA SER A 34 11.60 7.43 -8.94
C SER A 34 10.26 7.73 -8.27
N SER A 35 10.24 8.53 -7.19
CA SER A 35 8.97 8.94 -6.56
C SER A 35 8.16 9.85 -7.47
N GLN A 36 8.82 10.75 -8.20
CA GLN A 36 8.16 11.65 -9.15
C GLN A 36 7.61 10.89 -10.36
N GLU A 37 8.33 9.88 -10.85
CA GLU A 37 7.86 9.03 -11.94
C GLU A 37 6.58 8.29 -11.57
N VAL A 38 6.52 7.68 -10.37
CA VAL A 38 5.32 6.99 -9.89
C VAL A 38 4.15 7.97 -9.72
N PHE A 39 4.41 9.16 -9.17
CA PHE A 39 3.40 10.20 -9.05
C PHE A 39 2.81 10.58 -10.41
N ASN A 40 3.68 10.93 -11.36
CA ASN A 40 3.25 11.34 -12.70
C ASN A 40 2.56 10.20 -13.46
N ALA A 41 2.97 8.95 -13.24
CA ALA A 41 2.35 7.79 -13.87
C ALA A 41 0.91 7.59 -13.38
N ILE A 42 0.63 7.83 -12.10
CA ILE A 42 -0.73 7.81 -11.55
C ILE A 42 -1.54 8.99 -12.09
N ASP A 43 -0.96 10.20 -12.08
CA ASP A 43 -1.64 11.43 -12.53
C ASP A 43 -1.97 11.42 -14.03
N ALA A 44 -1.20 10.67 -14.83
CA ALA A 44 -1.44 10.48 -16.26
C ALA A 44 -2.54 9.44 -16.57
N LEU A 45 -3.05 8.71 -15.59
CA LEU A 45 -4.12 7.73 -15.81
C LEU A 45 -5.43 8.44 -16.19
N PRO A 46 -6.20 7.90 -17.14
CA PRO A 46 -7.57 8.36 -17.36
C PRO A 46 -8.40 8.29 -16.07
N GLU A 47 -9.27 9.26 -15.87
CA GLU A 47 -10.24 9.27 -14.77
C GLU A 47 -11.04 7.95 -14.73
N GLY A 48 -11.27 7.41 -13.53
CA GLY A 48 -11.96 6.12 -13.38
C GLY A 48 -11.16 4.88 -13.82
N SER A 49 -9.84 5.00 -14.02
CA SER A 49 -8.98 3.85 -14.31
C SER A 49 -9.09 2.73 -13.26
N LYS A 50 -8.95 1.49 -13.73
CA LYS A 50 -8.94 0.28 -12.90
C LYS A 50 -7.50 -0.10 -12.57
N VAL A 51 -7.14 -0.03 -11.30
CA VAL A 51 -5.75 -0.19 -10.84
C VAL A 51 -5.62 -1.43 -9.97
N LEU A 52 -4.76 -2.37 -10.38
CA LEU A 52 -4.37 -3.51 -9.57
C LEU A 52 -3.19 -3.12 -8.67
N LEU A 53 -3.38 -3.14 -7.36
CA LEU A 53 -2.37 -2.77 -6.36
C LEU A 53 -1.98 -3.98 -5.51
N SER A 54 -0.70 -4.34 -5.52
CA SER A 54 -0.18 -5.46 -4.71
C SER A 54 0.35 -4.98 -3.36
N PHE A 55 -0.03 -5.68 -2.29
CA PHE A 55 0.45 -5.42 -0.94
C PHE A 55 1.45 -6.49 -0.52
N GLU A 56 2.74 -6.22 -0.75
CA GLU A 56 3.85 -7.15 -0.50
C GLU A 56 4.70 -6.69 0.69
N TYR A 57 4.09 -6.59 1.86
CA TYR A 57 4.79 -6.27 3.11
C TYR A 57 4.08 -6.85 4.32
N GLY A 58 4.82 -6.95 5.43
CA GLY A 58 4.34 -7.50 6.68
C GLY A 58 4.70 -6.61 7.87
N PRO A 59 4.35 -7.04 9.11
CA PRO A 59 4.51 -6.23 10.31
C PRO A 59 5.93 -5.70 10.55
N SER A 60 6.96 -6.44 10.13
CA SER A 60 8.38 -6.06 10.31
C SER A 60 8.80 -4.86 9.46
N THR A 61 8.16 -4.63 8.31
CA THR A 61 8.46 -3.52 7.38
C THR A 61 7.34 -2.48 7.33
N LYS A 62 6.24 -2.71 8.07
CA LYS A 62 5.08 -1.81 8.17
C LYS A 62 5.46 -0.35 8.44
N PRO A 63 6.38 -0.01 9.38
CA PRO A 63 6.70 1.40 9.67
C PRO A 63 7.28 2.17 8.47
N GLU A 64 7.88 1.47 7.51
CA GLU A 64 8.46 2.05 6.30
C GLU A 64 7.46 2.02 5.13
N ILE A 65 6.85 0.85 4.87
CA ILE A 65 6.08 0.61 3.64
C ILE A 65 4.62 1.03 3.76
N HIS A 66 4.01 0.90 4.94
CA HIS A 66 2.59 1.19 5.11
C HIS A 66 2.23 2.67 4.86
N PRO A 67 3.02 3.67 5.34
CA PRO A 67 2.79 5.06 4.98
C PRO A 67 2.86 5.31 3.46
N MET A 68 3.71 4.57 2.75
CA MET A 68 3.80 4.66 1.28
C MET A 68 2.55 4.07 0.62
N ALA A 69 2.07 2.92 1.08
CA ALA A 69 0.83 2.32 0.58
C ALA A 69 -0.38 3.24 0.78
N ILE A 70 -0.48 3.88 1.96
CA ILE A 70 -1.50 4.91 2.25
C ILE A 70 -1.39 6.08 1.27
N ALA A 71 -0.18 6.60 1.02
CA ALA A 71 0.02 7.71 0.09
C ALA A 71 -0.41 7.35 -1.35
N VAL A 72 -0.09 6.14 -1.82
CA VAL A 72 -0.52 5.64 -3.13
C VAL A 72 -2.04 5.49 -3.20
N LEU A 73 -2.67 4.89 -2.18
CA LEU A 73 -4.13 4.75 -2.11
C LEU A 73 -4.83 6.11 -2.16
N ARG A 74 -4.37 7.08 -1.36
CA ARG A 74 -4.90 8.45 -1.39
C ARG A 74 -4.82 9.04 -2.79
N HIS A 75 -3.65 8.97 -3.43
CA HIS A 75 -3.47 9.51 -4.76
C HIS A 75 -4.37 8.84 -5.82
N LEU A 76 -4.60 7.52 -5.69
CA LEU A 76 -5.52 6.81 -6.57
C LEU A 76 -6.98 7.23 -6.35
N PHE A 77 -7.41 7.35 -5.09
CA PHE A 77 -8.79 7.69 -4.74
C PHE A 77 -9.12 9.16 -4.95
N GLU A 78 -8.18 10.09 -4.73
CA GLU A 78 -8.35 11.52 -5.07
C GLU A 78 -8.65 11.71 -6.57
N ASN A 79 -8.05 10.87 -7.41
CA ASN A 79 -8.25 10.86 -8.87
C ASN A 79 -9.42 9.96 -9.33
N GLY A 80 -10.24 9.46 -8.39
CA GLY A 80 -11.44 8.68 -8.70
C GLY A 80 -11.16 7.31 -9.32
N HIS A 81 -9.98 6.72 -9.11
CA HIS A 81 -9.64 5.41 -9.64
C HIS A 81 -10.21 4.27 -8.80
N GLN A 82 -10.55 3.17 -9.46
CA GLN A 82 -11.01 1.94 -8.81
C GLN A 82 -9.82 1.05 -8.44
N VAL A 83 -9.75 0.59 -7.18
CA VAL A 83 -8.60 -0.17 -6.67
C VAL A 83 -8.92 -1.64 -6.45
N TYR A 84 -8.17 -2.51 -7.11
CA TYR A 84 -8.20 -3.97 -6.94
C TYR A 84 -6.96 -4.37 -6.14
N ALA A 85 -7.10 -4.63 -4.86
CA ALA A 85 -5.99 -5.01 -4.00
C ALA A 85 -5.74 -6.53 -4.04
N THR A 86 -4.48 -6.91 -4.15
CA THR A 86 -4.04 -8.33 -4.14
C THR A 86 -2.79 -8.52 -3.29
N CYS A 87 -2.52 -9.76 -2.89
CA CYS A 87 -1.34 -10.11 -2.11
C CYS A 87 -0.77 -11.45 -2.58
N LEU A 88 0.55 -11.52 -2.74
CA LEU A 88 1.27 -12.79 -2.96
C LEU A 88 1.81 -13.37 -1.66
N TRP A 89 1.64 -12.67 -0.54
CA TRP A 89 2.08 -13.07 0.81
C TRP A 89 0.91 -13.03 1.79
N PRO A 90 0.81 -13.98 2.75
CA PRO A 90 -0.29 -14.01 3.72
C PRO A 90 -0.40 -12.73 4.58
N ASP A 91 0.75 -12.23 5.05
CA ASP A 91 0.79 -11.03 5.90
C ASP A 91 0.29 -9.78 5.17
N GLY A 92 0.52 -9.72 3.86
CA GLY A 92 0.07 -8.63 2.99
C GLY A 92 -1.44 -8.44 3.02
N GLN A 93 -2.23 -9.51 3.21
CA GLN A 93 -3.68 -9.40 3.28
C GLN A 93 -4.15 -8.60 4.50
N PHE A 94 -3.48 -8.74 5.65
CA PHE A 94 -3.80 -7.96 6.84
C PHE A 94 -3.42 -6.50 6.64
N MET A 95 -2.25 -6.25 6.04
CA MET A 95 -1.78 -4.90 5.76
C MET A 95 -2.66 -4.16 4.73
N ALA A 96 -3.09 -4.87 3.68
CA ALA A 96 -4.00 -4.34 2.68
C ALA A 96 -5.36 -3.98 3.26
N ARG A 97 -5.91 -4.85 4.11
CA ARG A 97 -7.17 -4.58 4.81
C ARG A 97 -7.07 -3.31 5.65
N GLU A 98 -6.04 -3.21 6.48
CA GLU A 98 -5.83 -2.04 7.33
C GLU A 98 -5.67 -0.74 6.52
N ALA A 99 -4.88 -0.77 5.44
CA ALA A 99 -4.69 0.40 4.60
C ALA A 99 -5.97 0.82 3.85
N LEU A 100 -6.75 -0.14 3.36
CA LEU A 100 -8.02 0.12 2.68
C LEU A 100 -9.10 0.62 3.64
N GLU A 101 -9.20 0.03 4.83
CA GLU A 101 -10.13 0.50 5.87
C GLU A 101 -9.81 1.95 6.26
N GLN A 102 -8.54 2.26 6.52
CA GLN A 102 -8.13 3.61 6.86
C GLN A 102 -8.40 4.60 5.73
N VAL A 103 -7.98 4.30 4.49
CA VAL A 103 -8.07 5.28 3.41
C VAL A 103 -9.44 5.24 2.75
N ALA A 104 -9.87 4.09 2.23
CA ALA A 104 -11.10 4.02 1.46
C ALA A 104 -12.34 4.26 2.34
N ASP A 105 -12.45 3.57 3.48
CA ASP A 105 -13.66 3.66 4.34
C ASP A 105 -13.63 4.92 5.22
N GLU A 106 -12.58 5.12 6.02
CA GLU A 106 -12.56 6.19 7.03
C GLU A 106 -12.29 7.58 6.45
N GLU A 107 -11.36 7.71 5.50
CA GLU A 107 -10.95 9.01 4.96
C GLU A 107 -11.82 9.47 3.78
N TYR A 108 -12.18 8.58 2.86
CA TYR A 108 -12.90 8.93 1.62
C TYR A 108 -14.37 8.49 1.60
N GLY A 109 -14.80 7.59 2.50
CA GLY A 109 -16.18 7.11 2.55
C GLY A 109 -16.60 6.32 1.31
N LEU A 110 -15.66 5.57 0.71
CA LEU A 110 -15.86 4.76 -0.48
C LEU A 110 -16.56 3.43 -0.17
N THR A 111 -17.17 2.83 -1.19
CA THR A 111 -17.98 1.62 -1.04
C THR A 111 -17.23 0.38 -1.53
N TYR A 112 -17.11 -0.63 -0.65
CA TYR A 112 -16.52 -1.92 -1.00
C TYR A 112 -17.29 -2.61 -2.14
N GLY A 113 -16.56 -3.07 -3.16
CA GLY A 113 -17.10 -3.76 -4.34
C GLY A 113 -17.57 -2.82 -5.46
N GLU A 114 -17.67 -1.52 -5.18
CA GLU A 114 -17.95 -0.48 -6.18
C GLU A 114 -16.68 0.33 -6.49
N ASP A 115 -16.01 0.84 -5.46
CA ASP A 115 -14.81 1.67 -5.60
C ASP A 115 -13.51 0.89 -5.36
N TYR A 116 -13.55 -0.08 -4.45
CA TYR A 116 -12.39 -0.90 -4.13
C TYR A 116 -12.76 -2.33 -3.73
N VAL A 117 -11.87 -3.28 -4.01
CA VAL A 117 -12.00 -4.68 -3.60
C VAL A 117 -10.67 -5.23 -3.12
N LEU A 118 -10.70 -6.08 -2.11
CA LEU A 118 -9.54 -6.86 -1.68
C LEU A 118 -9.72 -8.32 -2.12
N LEU A 119 -9.09 -8.67 -3.24
CA LEU A 119 -9.06 -10.02 -3.80
C LEU A 119 -8.39 -11.01 -2.83
N GLY A 120 -7.42 -10.52 -2.05
CA GLY A 120 -6.76 -11.28 -1.00
C GLY A 120 -5.51 -12.05 -1.44
N PHE A 121 -5.06 -12.95 -0.57
CA PHE A 121 -3.83 -13.71 -0.76
C PHE A 121 -4.01 -14.90 -1.71
N ARG A 122 -3.07 -15.06 -2.66
CA ARG A 122 -2.91 -16.29 -3.43
C ARG A 122 -1.48 -16.82 -3.40
N PRO A 123 -1.27 -18.10 -3.03
CA PRO A 123 0.04 -18.73 -3.10
C PRO A 123 0.41 -19.04 -4.55
N GLY A 124 1.69 -18.86 -4.90
CA GLY A 124 2.22 -19.25 -6.21
C GLY A 124 3.04 -18.18 -6.92
N ASN A 125 3.22 -16.99 -6.32
CA ASN A 125 4.11 -15.93 -6.81
C ASN A 125 3.94 -15.67 -8.32
N GLU A 126 4.95 -16.00 -9.13
CA GLU A 126 4.95 -15.78 -10.57
C GLU A 126 3.80 -16.51 -11.29
N ALA A 127 3.35 -17.66 -10.78
CA ALA A 127 2.21 -18.39 -11.34
C ALA A 127 0.91 -17.60 -11.17
N VAL A 128 0.74 -16.91 -10.03
CA VAL A 128 -0.42 -16.05 -9.78
C VAL A 128 -0.37 -14.84 -10.70
N ILE A 129 0.79 -14.20 -10.84
CA ILE A 129 0.96 -13.05 -11.75
C ILE A 129 0.61 -13.45 -13.19
N LYS A 130 1.12 -14.59 -13.67
CA LYS A 130 0.77 -15.12 -15.01
C LYS A 130 -0.72 -15.45 -15.12
N GLY A 131 -1.31 -16.01 -14.06
CA GLY A 131 -2.74 -16.28 -13.96
C GLY A 131 -3.57 -15.01 -14.13
N ILE A 132 -3.23 -13.95 -13.39
CA ILE A 132 -3.91 -12.65 -13.46
C ILE A 132 -3.85 -12.06 -14.87
N VAL A 133 -2.69 -12.10 -15.53
CA VAL A 133 -2.55 -11.61 -16.91
C VAL A 133 -3.41 -12.40 -17.90
N SER A 134 -3.61 -13.70 -17.64
CA SER A 134 -4.41 -14.54 -18.51
C SER A 134 -5.92 -14.40 -18.30
N ASP A 135 -6.35 -14.46 -17.03
CA ASP A 135 -7.73 -14.40 -16.59
C ASP A 135 -7.77 -14.27 -15.06
N ILE A 136 -7.98 -13.06 -14.54
CA ILE A 136 -8.03 -12.79 -13.10
C ILE A 136 -9.21 -13.51 -12.44
N ARG A 137 -10.32 -13.74 -13.15
CA ARG A 137 -11.50 -14.43 -12.61
C ARG A 137 -11.28 -15.93 -12.45
N LYS A 138 -10.39 -16.54 -13.23
CA LYS A 138 -9.91 -17.91 -12.99
C LYS A 138 -8.98 -17.99 -11.79
N MET A 139 -8.21 -16.94 -11.53
CA MET A 139 -7.25 -16.90 -10.43
C MET A 139 -7.94 -16.62 -9.08
N TYR A 140 -8.96 -15.75 -9.08
CA TYR A 140 -9.75 -15.39 -7.91
C TYR A 140 -11.21 -15.75 -8.15
N THR A 141 -11.69 -16.77 -7.43
CA THR A 141 -13.10 -17.18 -7.45
C THR A 141 -13.93 -16.52 -6.34
N ILE A 142 -13.28 -16.21 -5.22
CA ILE A 142 -13.81 -15.46 -4.08
C ILE A 142 -12.79 -14.38 -3.69
N ASP A 143 -13.27 -13.30 -3.09
CA ASP A 143 -12.44 -12.27 -2.48
C ASP A 143 -12.03 -12.62 -1.04
N SER A 144 -11.34 -11.68 -0.38
CA SER A 144 -10.93 -11.82 1.04
C SER A 144 -12.10 -11.77 2.05
N ARG A 145 -13.28 -11.30 1.64
CA ARG A 145 -14.52 -11.29 2.44
C ARG A 145 -15.40 -12.51 2.14
N HIS A 146 -14.91 -13.47 1.34
CA HIS A 146 -15.62 -14.67 0.90
C HIS A 146 -16.84 -14.38 0.01
N ILE A 147 -16.86 -13.21 -0.64
CA ILE A 147 -17.86 -12.85 -1.64
C ILE A 147 -17.41 -13.48 -2.97
N PRO A 148 -18.29 -14.22 -3.68
CA PRO A 148 -18.00 -14.69 -5.03
C PRO A 148 -17.64 -13.52 -5.94
N ILE A 149 -16.55 -13.65 -6.70
CA ILE A 149 -16.08 -12.57 -7.59
C ILE A 149 -17.14 -12.15 -8.62
N GLY A 150 -18.05 -13.06 -8.99
CA GLY A 150 -19.18 -12.75 -9.88
C GLY A 150 -20.25 -11.83 -9.29
N ASP A 151 -20.32 -11.72 -7.96
CA ASP A 151 -21.31 -10.90 -7.25
C ASP A 151 -20.79 -9.49 -6.94
N ILE A 152 -19.52 -9.20 -7.28
CA ILE A 152 -18.86 -7.93 -7.02
C ILE A 152 -19.02 -7.00 -8.24
N PRO A 153 -19.71 -5.84 -8.12
CA PRO A 153 -19.99 -4.95 -9.25
C PRO A 153 -18.75 -4.54 -10.06
N MET A 154 -17.67 -4.12 -9.38
CA MET A 154 -16.45 -3.68 -10.06
C MET A 154 -15.72 -4.81 -10.82
N MET A 155 -16.03 -6.07 -10.55
CA MET A 155 -15.46 -7.20 -11.30
C MET A 155 -16.18 -7.40 -12.64
N GLU A 156 -17.31 -6.73 -12.91
CA GLU A 156 -18.01 -6.80 -14.19
C GLU A 156 -17.13 -6.33 -15.36
N GLY A 157 -17.11 -7.12 -16.43
CA GLY A 157 -16.29 -6.85 -17.63
C GLY A 157 -14.78 -7.13 -17.47
N ILE A 158 -14.31 -7.43 -16.26
CA ILE A 158 -12.92 -7.86 -16.02
C ILE A 158 -12.74 -9.32 -16.44
N LYS A 159 -11.67 -9.63 -17.19
CA LYS A 159 -11.29 -10.99 -17.56
C LYS A 159 -9.98 -11.33 -16.90
#